data_AF-A0A1L0BGH3-F1
#
_entry.id   AF-A0A1L0BGH3-F1
#
_cell.length_a   1.000
_cell.length_b   1.000
_cell.length_c   1.000
_cell.angle_alpha   90.00
_cell.angle_beta   90.00
_cell.angle_gamma   90.00
#
_symmetry.space_group_name_H-M   'P 1'
#
loop_
_entity.id
_entity.type
_entity.pdbx_description
1 polymer ?
#
loop_
_entity_poly.entity_id
_entity_poly.type
_entity_poly.pdbx_seq_one_letter_code
_entity_poly.pdbx_strand_id
1 'polypeptide(L)'
;MFLGQFALSFPIDKWSNQLSTVNTILSVISCFIGFAYGLTFTTFPGIVADLFSLKIYSLIWGIMYSSTVPGLTIFTKVFGYIYDENSVFVGGDLVCAKGSRCYLETFELTSSLCVVVAGSLLVYLYIASRKKGN
;
A
#
# COMPACT_ATOMS: atom_id res chain seq x y z
N MET A 1 13.95 -3.60 -6.28
CA MET A 1 12.56 -3.59 -6.82
C MET A 1 12.47 -3.29 -8.31
N PHE A 2 13.27 -2.38 -8.90
CA PHE A 2 13.23 -2.12 -10.36
C PHE A 2 13.52 -3.35 -11.25
N LEU A 3 14.41 -4.25 -10.84
CA LEU A 3 14.70 -5.50 -11.57
C LEU A 3 13.51 -6.47 -11.66
N GLY A 4 12.63 -6.50 -10.65
CA GLY A 4 11.44 -7.37 -10.64
C GLY A 4 10.33 -6.87 -11.57
N GLN A 5 10.19 -5.55 -11.69
CA GLN A 5 9.26 -4.89 -12.64
C GLN A 5 9.68 -5.12 -14.09
N PHE A 6 10.99 -5.04 -14.36
CA PHE A 6 11.55 -5.37 -15.67
C PHE A 6 11.36 -6.86 -15.99
N ALA A 7 11.63 -7.78 -15.04
CA ALA A 7 11.47 -9.21 -15.29
C ALA A 7 10.03 -9.66 -15.59
N LEU A 8 9.02 -9.02 -14.97
CA LEU A 8 7.60 -9.33 -15.23
C LEU A 8 7.07 -8.71 -16.52
N SER A 9 7.68 -7.63 -17.02
CA SER A 9 7.21 -6.95 -18.24
C SER A 9 7.58 -7.66 -19.55
N PHE A 10 8.56 -8.56 -19.53
CA PHE A 10 9.24 -9.04 -20.75
C PHE A 10 8.77 -10.39 -21.38
N PRO A 11 7.64 -11.01 -20.97
CA PRO A 11 7.07 -12.06 -21.84
C PRO A 11 5.54 -12.12 -21.99
N ILE A 12 4.77 -11.08 -21.64
CA ILE A 12 3.28 -11.12 -21.73
C ILE A 12 2.77 -10.71 -23.12
N ASP A 13 3.56 -9.91 -23.83
CA ASP A 13 3.29 -9.38 -25.17
C ASP A 13 3.17 -10.47 -26.26
N LYS A 14 3.75 -11.65 -26.03
CA LYS A 14 3.67 -12.77 -26.99
C LYS A 14 2.31 -13.46 -27.06
N TRP A 15 1.45 -13.31 -26.06
CA TRP A 15 0.23 -14.12 -25.94
C TRP A 15 -1.09 -13.34 -26.10
N SER A 16 -1.12 -12.02 -25.89
CA SER A 16 -2.35 -11.22 -26.10
C SER A 16 -2.12 -9.71 -26.15
N ASN A 17 -2.58 -9.04 -27.23
CA ASN A 17 -2.49 -7.59 -27.42
C ASN A 17 -3.36 -6.79 -26.42
N GLN A 18 -4.47 -7.36 -25.92
CA GLN A 18 -5.36 -6.68 -24.95
C GLN A 18 -4.75 -6.59 -23.55
N LEU A 19 -3.81 -7.48 -23.21
CA LEU A 19 -3.19 -7.52 -21.88
C LEU A 19 -2.01 -6.55 -21.74
N SER A 20 -1.42 -6.14 -22.87
CA SER A 20 -0.22 -5.28 -22.90
C SER A 20 -0.47 -3.90 -22.26
N THR A 21 -1.59 -3.24 -22.60
CA THR A 21 -1.93 -1.92 -22.06
C THR A 21 -2.15 -1.96 -20.54
N VAL A 22 -2.87 -2.98 -20.05
CA VAL A 22 -3.12 -3.14 -18.60
C VAL A 22 -1.82 -3.39 -17.86
N ASN A 23 -0.93 -4.22 -18.41
CA ASN A 23 0.37 -4.52 -17.83
C ASN A 23 1.26 -3.27 -17.71
N THR A 24 1.30 -2.41 -18.74
CA THR A 24 2.08 -1.16 -18.69
C THR A 24 1.56 -0.22 -17.60
N ILE A 25 0.25 -0.06 -17.48
CA ILE A 25 -0.36 0.82 -16.46
C ILE A 25 -0.06 0.30 -15.05
N LEU A 26 -0.24 -1.01 -14.81
CA LEU A 26 0.06 -1.64 -13.53
C LEU A 26 1.55 -1.54 -13.18
N SER A 27 2.44 -1.69 -14.16
CA SER A 27 3.88 -1.57 -13.95
C SER A 27 4.28 -0.16 -13.50
N VAL A 28 3.74 0.87 -14.16
CA VAL A 28 3.98 2.27 -13.78
C VAL A 28 3.49 2.54 -12.35
N ILE A 29 2.26 2.16 -12.03
CA ILE A 29 1.67 2.35 -10.68
C ILE A 29 2.51 1.63 -9.62
N SER A 30 2.92 0.39 -9.92
CA SER A 30 3.72 -0.41 -9.00
C SER A 30 5.12 0.18 -8.78
N CYS A 31 5.71 0.85 -9.78
CA CYS A 31 6.95 1.59 -9.61
C CYS A 31 6.77 2.78 -8.67
N PHE A 32 5.68 3.55 -8.80
CA PHE A 32 5.38 4.65 -7.88
C PHE A 32 5.16 4.17 -6.44
N ILE A 33 4.39 3.10 -6.26
CA ILE A 33 4.18 2.50 -4.93
C ILE A 33 5.50 2.01 -4.34
N GLY A 34 6.32 1.33 -5.15
CA GLY A 34 7.62 0.85 -4.72
C GLY A 34 8.59 1.96 -4.34
N PHE A 35 8.56 3.08 -5.09
CA PHE A 35 9.35 4.26 -4.79
C PHE A 35 8.90 4.92 -3.48
N ALA A 36 7.59 5.15 -3.30
CA ALA A 36 7.05 5.72 -2.07
C ALA A 36 7.32 4.84 -0.84
N TYR A 37 7.17 3.52 -0.98
CA TYR A 37 7.50 2.57 0.07
C TYR A 37 8.99 2.60 0.42
N GLY A 38 9.89 2.62 -0.58
CA GLY A 38 11.32 2.75 -0.37
C GLY A 38 11.73 4.04 0.33
N LEU A 39 11.14 5.18 -0.05
CA LEU A 39 11.36 6.46 0.62
C LEU A 39 10.91 6.42 2.08
N THR A 40 9.72 5.88 2.36
CA THR A 40 9.20 5.79 3.73
C THR A 40 10.08 4.86 4.58
N PHE A 41 10.48 3.71 4.02
CA PHE A 41 11.29 2.73 4.73
C PHE A 41 12.71 3.22 5.03
N THR A 42 13.25 4.15 4.24
CA THR A 42 14.59 4.72 4.46
C THR A 42 14.56 5.94 5.38
N THR A 43 13.56 6.82 5.23
CA THR A 43 13.46 8.04 6.04
C THR A 43 13.03 7.77 7.48
N PHE A 44 12.10 6.84 7.69
CA PHE A 44 11.57 6.53 9.00
C PHE A 44 12.62 6.05 10.03
N PRO A 45 13.51 5.08 9.73
CA PRO A 45 14.60 4.73 10.65
C PRO A 45 15.61 5.86 10.86
N GLY A 46 15.83 6.73 9.86
CA GLY A 46 16.68 7.92 10.00
C GLY A 46 16.13 8.89 11.05
N ILE A 47 14.83 9.22 10.95
CA ILE A 47 14.15 10.09 11.92
C ILE A 47 14.17 9.48 13.32
N VAL A 48 13.97 8.16 13.43
CA VAL A 48 14.01 7.45 14.71
C VAL A 48 15.42 7.45 15.31
N ALA A 49 16.47 7.33 14.49
CA ALA A 49 17.85 7.42 14.95
C ALA A 49 18.22 8.83 15.45
N ASP A 50 17.62 9.88 14.87
CA ASP A 50 17.84 11.26 15.33
C ASP A 50 17.07 11.58 16.63
N LEU A 51 15.88 11.02 16.81
CA LEU A 51 15.04 11.24 17.99
C LEU A 51 15.45 10.37 19.19
N PHE A 52 15.92 9.15 18.93
CA PHE A 52 16.22 8.16 19.95
C PHE A 52 17.68 7.74 19.92
N SER A 53 18.30 7.64 21.10
CA SER A 53 19.70 7.23 21.21
C SER A 53 19.93 5.85 20.59
N LEU A 54 21.03 5.69 19.84
CA LEU A 54 21.38 4.47 19.08
C LEU A 54 21.40 3.18 19.92
N LYS A 55 21.55 3.29 21.24
CA LYS A 55 21.55 2.15 22.17
C LYS A 55 20.24 1.34 22.16
N ILE A 56 19.09 1.98 21.90
CA ILE A 56 17.76 1.35 21.95
C ILE A 56 17.17 1.19 20.53
N TYR A 57 17.94 1.54 19.50
CA TYR A 57 17.47 1.58 18.11
C TYR A 57 16.87 0.25 17.64
N SER A 58 17.55 -0.88 17.86
CA SER A 58 17.08 -2.20 17.41
C SER A 58 15.76 -2.62 18.05
N LEU A 59 15.51 -2.21 19.30
CA LEU A 59 14.27 -2.51 20.00
C LEU A 59 13.12 -1.66 19.47
N ILE A 60 13.33 -0.35 19.26
CA ILE A 60 12.32 0.55 18.68
C ILE A 60 11.97 0.08 17.26
N TRP A 61 12.97 -0.24 16.45
CA TRP A 61 12.77 -0.72 15.10
C TRP A 61 11.95 -2.03 15.06
N GLY A 62 12.22 -2.96 15.98
CA GLY A 62 11.41 -4.18 16.15
C GLY A 62 9.95 -3.91 16.54
N ILE A 63 9.71 -2.96 17.45
CA ILE A 63 8.35 -2.55 17.86
C ILE A 63 7.60 -1.90 16.70
N MET A 64 8.27 -1.04 15.93
CA MET A 64 7.63 -0.39 14.78
C MET A 64 7.19 -1.41 13.73
N TYR A 65 8.01 -2.43 13.46
CA TYR A 65 7.62 -3.50 12.55
C TYR A 65 6.49 -4.37 13.10
N SER A 66 6.54 -4.74 14.38
CA SER A 66 5.47 -5.53 14.98
C SER A 66 4.14 -4.77 15.02
N SER A 67 4.17 -3.43 15.08
CA SER A 67 2.97 -2.59 15.01
C SER A 67 2.21 -2.71 13.68
N THR A 68 2.87 -3.15 12.60
CA THR A 68 2.22 -3.33 11.29
C THR A 68 1.33 -4.58 11.22
N VAL A 69 1.61 -5.58 12.06
CA VAL A 69 0.89 -6.87 12.10
C VAL A 69 -0.61 -6.71 12.37
N PRO A 70 -1.05 -5.99 13.42
CA PRO A 70 -2.48 -5.81 13.67
C PRO A 70 -3.18 -5.07 12.51
N GLY A 71 -2.54 -4.03 11.97
CA GLY A 71 -3.07 -3.30 10.81
C GLY A 71 -3.25 -4.22 9.59
N LEU A 72 -2.22 -4.97 9.24
CA LEU A 72 -2.26 -5.92 8.12
C LEU A 72 -3.35 -6.98 8.30
N THR A 73 -3.50 -7.50 9.52
CA THR A 73 -4.52 -8.52 9.83
C THR A 73 -5.93 -7.96 9.65
N ILE A 74 -6.18 -6.74 10.11
CA ILE A 74 -7.49 -6.07 9.95
C ILE A 74 -7.79 -5.82 8.47
N PHE A 75 -6.85 -5.22 7.74
CA PHE A 75 -7.06 -4.92 6.32
C PHE A 75 -7.24 -6.18 5.49
N THR A 76 -6.48 -7.25 5.76
CA THR A 76 -6.63 -8.53 5.06
C THR A 76 -8.04 -9.12 5.26
N LYS A 77 -8.58 -9.05 6.48
CA LYS A 77 -9.95 -9.49 6.76
C LYS A 77 -11.01 -8.64 6.05
N VAL A 78 -10.85 -7.32 6.08
CA VAL A 78 -11.77 -6.39 5.39
C VAL A 78 -11.77 -6.66 3.89
N PHE A 79 -10.60 -6.85 3.28
CA PHE A 79 -10.50 -7.12 1.85
C PHE A 79 -11.09 -8.49 1.48
N GLY A 80 -10.91 -9.50 2.33
CA GLY A 80 -11.57 -10.80 2.16
C GLY A 80 -13.09 -10.69 2.23
N TYR A 81 -13.61 -9.94 3.22
CA TYR A 81 -15.04 -9.72 3.39
C TYR A 81 -15.69 -9.04 2.16
N ILE A 82 -15.09 -7.95 1.66
CA ILE A 82 -15.59 -7.22 0.47
C ILE A 82 -15.56 -8.12 -0.78
N TYR A 83 -14.55 -8.99 -0.89
CA TYR A 83 -14.47 -9.95 -1.98
C TYR A 83 -15.59 -10.99 -1.89
N ASP A 84 -15.82 -11.55 -0.69
CA ASP A 84 -16.86 -12.54 -0.45
C ASP A 84 -18.27 -11.96 -0.68
N GLU A 85 -18.54 -10.71 -0.30
CA GLU A 85 -19.81 -10.02 -0.56
C GLU A 85 -20.13 -9.89 -2.06
N ASN A 86 -19.10 -9.71 -2.89
CA ASN A 86 -19.26 -9.54 -4.34
C ASN A 86 -19.20 -10.86 -5.13
N SER A 87 -18.92 -11.97 -4.44
CA SER A 87 -18.78 -13.28 -5.04
C SER A 87 -20.12 -14.02 -5.16
N VAL A 88 -20.18 -14.98 -6.08
CA VAL A 88 -21.33 -15.87 -6.28
C VAL A 88 -20.85 -17.31 -6.22
N PHE A 89 -21.67 -18.20 -5.67
CA PHE A 89 -21.37 -19.64 -5.67
C PHE A 89 -21.50 -20.19 -7.10
N VAL A 90 -20.39 -20.62 -7.68
CA VAL A 90 -20.37 -21.30 -9.00
C VAL A 90 -19.69 -22.64 -8.81
N GLY A 91 -20.45 -23.74 -8.95
CA GLY A 91 -19.89 -25.09 -8.91
C GLY A 91 -19.37 -25.56 -7.55
N GLY A 92 -19.72 -24.88 -6.46
CA GLY A 92 -19.25 -25.19 -5.10
C GLY A 92 -18.17 -24.24 -4.58
N ASP A 93 -17.59 -23.40 -5.45
CA ASP A 93 -16.58 -22.41 -5.09
C ASP A 93 -17.16 -20.99 -5.06
N LEU A 94 -16.65 -20.17 -4.14
CA LEU A 94 -16.99 -18.75 -3.99
C LEU A 94 -16.14 -17.93 -4.98
N VAL A 95 -16.69 -17.58 -6.14
CA VAL A 95 -15.93 -16.89 -7.19
C VAL A 95 -16.61 -15.60 -7.61
N CYS A 96 -15.81 -14.55 -7.79
CA CYS A 96 -16.30 -13.26 -8.23
C CYS A 96 -16.24 -13.12 -9.76
N ALA A 97 -17.37 -13.32 -10.43
CA ALA A 97 -17.47 -13.24 -11.89
C ALA A 97 -17.38 -11.80 -12.45
N LYS A 98 -17.38 -10.77 -11.58
CA LYS A 98 -17.34 -9.35 -11.95
C LYS A 98 -15.93 -8.84 -12.34
N GLY A 99 -14.90 -9.68 -12.25
CA GLY A 99 -13.53 -9.31 -12.60
C GLY A 99 -12.99 -8.16 -11.74
N SER A 100 -12.46 -7.10 -12.37
CA SER A 100 -11.88 -5.94 -11.68
C SER A 100 -12.85 -5.18 -10.77
N ARG A 101 -14.16 -5.26 -11.05
CA ARG A 101 -15.18 -4.57 -10.24
C ARG A 101 -15.36 -5.20 -8.86
N CYS A 102 -14.85 -6.41 -8.63
CA CYS A 102 -14.88 -7.06 -7.31
C CYS A 102 -14.05 -6.30 -6.27
N TYR A 103 -12.99 -5.64 -6.70
CA TYR A 103 -12.04 -4.93 -5.82
C TYR A 103 -12.28 -3.42 -5.79
N LEU A 104 -13.28 -2.92 -6.50
CA LEU A 104 -13.49 -1.48 -6.66
C LEU A 104 -13.78 -0.80 -5.31
N GLU A 105 -14.63 -1.42 -4.49
CA GLU A 105 -14.92 -0.93 -3.13
C GLU A 105 -13.68 -0.94 -2.24
N THR A 106 -12.82 -1.94 -2.36
CA THR A 106 -11.52 -1.99 -1.66
C THR A 106 -10.61 -0.84 -2.06
N PHE A 107 -10.55 -0.49 -3.35
CA PHE A 107 -9.76 0.65 -3.82
C PHE A 107 -10.35 2.00 -3.37
N GLU A 108 -11.67 2.12 -3.31
CA GLU A 108 -12.36 3.32 -2.81
C GLU A 108 -12.11 3.52 -1.31
N LEU A 109 -12.19 2.45 -0.51
CA LEU A 109 -11.90 2.50 0.92
C LEU A 109 -10.43 2.88 1.19
N THR A 110 -9.50 2.21 0.50
CA THR A 110 -8.06 2.47 0.69
C THR A 110 -7.65 3.87 0.22
N SER A 111 -8.19 4.35 -0.91
CA SER A 111 -7.93 5.72 -1.37
C SER A 111 -8.48 6.77 -0.41
N SER A 112 -9.68 6.57 0.13
CA SER A 112 -10.28 7.47 1.13
C SER A 112 -9.42 7.54 2.40
N LEU A 113 -8.95 6.40 2.90
CA LEU A 113 -8.06 6.34 4.07
C LEU A 113 -6.74 7.08 3.82
N CYS A 114 -6.14 6.92 2.65
CA CYS A 114 -4.91 7.64 2.27
C CYS A 114 -5.11 9.16 2.29
N VAL A 115 -6.23 9.66 1.77
CA VAL A 115 -6.55 11.10 1.78
C VAL A 115 -6.72 11.62 3.21
N VAL A 116 -7.40 10.85 4.07
CA VAL A 116 -7.56 11.21 5.50
C VAL A 116 -6.21 11.29 6.21
N VAL A 117 -5.34 10.30 6.00
CA VAL A 117 -4.00 10.29 6.60
C VAL A 117 -3.17 11.48 6.10
N ALA A 118 -3.12 11.71 4.79
CA ALA A 118 -2.40 12.84 4.21
C ALA A 118 -2.94 14.19 4.72
N GLY A 119 -4.26 14.34 4.79
CA GLY A 119 -4.91 15.53 5.34
C GLY A 119 -4.56 15.76 6.82
N SER A 120 -4.62 14.70 7.64
CA SER A 120 -4.28 14.80 9.07
C SER A 120 -2.80 15.18 9.30
N LEU A 121 -1.89 14.65 8.49
CA LEU A 121 -0.47 15.01 8.53
C LEU A 121 -0.25 16.47 8.13
N LEU A 122 -0.90 16.94 7.06
CA LEU A 122 -0.81 18.34 6.64
C LEU A 122 -1.36 19.28 7.72
N VAL A 123 -2.49 18.94 8.34
CA VAL A 123 -3.06 19.71 9.47
C VAL A 123 -2.10 19.74 10.65
N TYR A 124 -1.51 18.60 11.02
CA TYR A 124 -0.53 18.54 12.10
C TYR A 124 0.69 19.43 11.81
N LEU A 125 1.24 19.35 10.60
CA LEU A 125 2.37 20.18 10.18
C LEU A 125 1.99 21.67 10.17
N TYR A 126 0.78 22.01 9.71
CA TYR A 126 0.28 23.38 9.74
C TYR A 126 0.23 23.93 11.17
N ILE A 127 -0.34 23.18 12.12
CA ILE A 127 -0.39 23.58 13.53
C ILE A 127 1.03 23.70 14.13
N ALA A 128 1.91 22.73 13.85
CA ALA A 128 3.28 22.74 14.35
C ALA A 128 4.09 23.93 13.81
N SER A 129 3.91 24.29 12.54
CA SER A 129 4.58 25.45 11.93
C SER A 129 4.12 26.78 12.55
N ARG A 130 2.82 26.91 12.89
CA ARG A 130 2.27 28.10 13.56
C ARG A 130 2.83 28.27 14.97
N LYS A 131 3.03 27.17 15.70
CA LYS A 131 3.57 27.19 17.07
C LYS A 131 5.05 27.59 17.13
N LYS A 132 5.81 27.44 16.05
CA LYS A 132 7.24 27.82 16.00
C LYS A 132 7.45 29.30 15.66
N GLY A 133 6.43 29.98 15.14
CA GLY A 133 6.48 31.40 14.75
C GLY A 133 5.89 32.38 15.76
N ASN A 134 5.47 31.90 16.94
CA ASN A 134 4.92 32.68 18.05
C ASN A 134 5.70 32.35 19.33
#